data_AF-A0A6J4KC52-F1
#
_entry.id   AF-A0A6J4KC52-F1
#
_cell.length_a   1.000
_cell.length_b   1.000
_cell.length_c   1.000
_cell.angle_alpha   90.00
_cell.angle_beta   90.00
_cell.angle_gamma   90.00
#
_symmetry.space_group_name_H-M   'P 1'
#
loop_
_entity.id
_entity.type
_entity.pdbx_description
1 polymer ?
#
loop_
_entity_poly.entity_id
_entity_poly.type
_entity_poly.pdbx_seq_one_letter_code
_entity_poly.pdbx_strand_id
1 'polypeptide(L)'
;MPLSPAQRQRGKGFNASLFGVASSIGVAESELEKLLAGQAGVGIAKKLGVSRMDLQRFIAGEVSMSMAYALGMLQPQAQELRDRMEREGAVGVIVGICAKAS
;
A
#
# COMPACT_ATOMS: atom_id res chain seq x y z
N MET A 1 3.25 -34.06 30.02
CA MET A 1 2.76 -34.66 28.77
C MET A 1 3.17 -33.77 27.61
N PRO A 2 3.89 -34.25 26.59
CA PRO A 2 4.17 -33.46 25.40
C PRO A 2 2.89 -33.30 24.56
N LEU A 3 2.68 -32.12 23.99
CA LEU A 3 1.49 -31.77 23.21
C LEU A 3 1.46 -32.54 21.88
N SER A 4 0.25 -32.92 21.44
CA SER A 4 0.00 -33.74 20.25
C SER A 4 0.25 -32.97 18.93
N PRO A 5 0.72 -33.61 17.84
CA PRO A 5 1.04 -32.97 16.55
C PRO A 5 -0.09 -32.15 15.92
N ALA A 6 -1.35 -32.44 16.27
CA ALA A 6 -2.53 -31.72 15.79
C ALA A 6 -2.62 -30.26 16.26
N GLN A 7 -1.84 -29.86 17.28
CA GLN A 7 -1.81 -28.48 17.77
C GLN A 7 -0.74 -27.61 17.10
N ARG A 8 0.05 -28.17 16.17
CA ARG A 8 1.13 -27.43 15.47
C ARG A 8 0.70 -26.70 14.21
N GLN A 9 -0.54 -26.83 13.76
CA GLN A 9 -1.03 -26.21 12.54
C GLN A 9 -2.43 -25.62 12.72
N ARG A 10 -2.55 -24.59 13.55
CA ARG A 10 -3.46 -23.48 13.20
C ARG A 10 -2.59 -22.37 12.67
N GLY A 11 -2.22 -22.49 11.39
CA GLY A 11 -1.82 -21.33 10.62
C GLY A 11 -2.85 -20.24 10.92
N LYS A 12 -2.39 -19.06 11.32
CA LYS A 12 -3.21 -17.85 11.34
C LYS A 12 -3.79 -17.75 9.93
N GLY A 13 -5.00 -18.26 9.74
CA GLY A 13 -5.82 -17.90 8.60
C GLY A 13 -5.94 -16.40 8.70
N PHE A 14 -5.18 -15.69 7.88
CA PHE A 14 -5.25 -14.25 7.78
C PHE A 14 -6.62 -13.99 7.14
N ASN A 15 -7.66 -13.90 7.95
CA ASN A 15 -8.91 -13.28 7.56
C ASN A 15 -8.54 -11.81 7.34
N ALA A 16 -8.11 -11.48 6.11
CA ALA A 16 -7.78 -10.13 5.69
C ALA A 16 -9.05 -9.30 5.68
N SER A 17 -9.55 -8.94 6.86
CA SER A 17 -10.44 -7.78 6.94
C SER A 17 -9.64 -6.57 6.48
N LEU A 18 -10.31 -5.63 5.81
CA LEU A 18 -9.70 -4.37 5.39
C LEU A 18 -9.08 -3.67 6.61
N PHE A 19 -9.78 -3.70 7.75
CA PHE A 19 -9.26 -3.36 9.07
C PHE A 19 -7.92 -4.00 9.41
N GLY A 20 -7.78 -5.32 9.25
CA GLY A 20 -6.55 -6.06 9.57
C GLY A 20 -5.36 -5.60 8.72
N VAL A 21 -5.58 -5.36 7.42
CA VAL A 21 -4.56 -4.82 6.53
C VAL A 21 -4.20 -3.39 6.93
N ALA A 22 -5.21 -2.52 7.11
CA ALA A 22 -5.01 -1.12 7.49
C ALA A 22 -4.23 -0.99 8.81
N SER A 23 -4.61 -1.78 9.83
CA SER A 23 -3.90 -1.87 11.10
C SER A 23 -2.46 -2.36 10.93
N SER A 24 -2.22 -3.38 10.10
CA SER A 24 -0.87 -3.92 9.86
C SER A 24 0.08 -2.93 9.19
N ILE A 25 -0.43 -2.02 8.36
CA ILE A 25 0.35 -0.98 7.68
C ILE A 25 0.31 0.37 8.42
N GLY A 26 -0.34 0.43 9.60
CA GLY A 26 -0.39 1.60 10.45
C GLY A 26 -1.23 2.77 9.93
N VAL A 27 -2.32 2.49 9.21
CA VAL A 27 -3.28 3.51 8.74
C VAL A 27 -4.71 3.19 9.18
N ALA A 28 -5.59 4.18 9.15
CA ALA A 28 -7.01 3.96 9.41
C ALA A 28 -7.66 3.19 8.25
N GLU A 29 -8.64 2.33 8.55
CA GLU A 29 -9.39 1.55 7.55
C GLU A 29 -10.01 2.45 6.47
N SER A 30 -10.57 3.59 6.86
CA SER A 30 -11.15 4.59 5.94
C SER A 30 -10.15 5.14 4.92
N GLU A 31 -8.85 5.12 5.21
CA GLU A 31 -7.83 5.55 4.26
C GLU A 31 -7.60 4.49 3.18
N LEU A 32 -7.72 3.21 3.55
CA LEU A 32 -7.63 2.08 2.62
C LEU A 32 -8.89 1.97 1.76
N GLU A 33 -10.07 2.25 2.32
CA GLU A 33 -11.33 2.38 1.55
C GLU A 33 -11.23 3.47 0.48
N LYS A 34 -10.74 4.67 0.85
CA LYS A 34 -10.50 5.76 -0.11
C LYS A 34 -9.53 5.31 -1.21
N LEU A 35 -8.43 4.65 -0.83
CA LEU A 35 -7.44 4.21 -1.80
C LEU A 35 -8.02 3.20 -2.80
N LEU A 36 -8.81 2.23 -2.32
CA LEU A 36 -9.52 1.27 -3.17
C LEU A 36 -10.56 1.95 -4.08
N ALA A 37 -11.17 3.04 -3.62
CA ALA A 37 -12.03 3.89 -4.44
C ALA A 37 -11.25 4.82 -5.40
N GLY A 38 -9.92 4.74 -5.45
CA GLY A 38 -9.07 5.57 -6.32
C GLY A 38 -8.80 6.97 -5.79
N GLN A 39 -8.98 7.20 -4.48
CA GLN A 39 -8.79 8.48 -3.83
C GLN A 39 -7.60 8.47 -2.88
N ALA A 40 -6.75 9.50 -2.97
CA ALA A 40 -5.62 9.68 -2.08
C ALA A 40 -6.09 10.13 -0.68
N GLY A 41 -5.75 9.33 0.33
CA GLY A 41 -5.88 9.64 1.74
C GLY A 41 -4.68 10.40 2.31
N VAL A 42 -4.91 11.25 3.31
CA VAL A 42 -3.84 12.04 3.97
C VAL A 42 -2.93 11.13 4.81
N GLY A 43 -3.49 10.10 5.45
CA GLY A 43 -2.74 9.15 6.28
C GLY A 43 -1.76 8.33 5.46
N ILE A 44 -2.20 7.84 4.28
CA ILE A 44 -1.34 7.10 3.35
C ILE A 44 -0.26 8.00 2.77
N ALA A 45 -0.61 9.22 2.35
CA ALA A 45 0.37 10.19 1.85
C ALA A 45 1.46 10.49 2.89
N LYS A 46 1.06 10.70 4.15
CA LYS A 46 2.00 10.91 5.26
C LYS A 46 2.89 9.69 5.51
N LYS A 47 2.34 8.47 5.46
CA LYS A 47 3.09 7.22 5.64
C LYS A 47 4.13 7.01 4.52
N LEU A 48 3.81 7.43 3.30
CA LEU A 48 4.71 7.41 2.14
C LEU A 48 5.71 8.57 2.10
N GLY A 49 5.52 9.61 2.92
CA GLY A 49 6.36 10.82 2.89
C GLY A 49 6.13 11.71 1.66
N VAL A 50 4.93 11.66 1.06
CA VAL A 50 4.57 12.44 -0.14
C VAL A 50 3.38 13.35 0.12
N SER A 51 3.14 14.32 -0.77
CA SER A 51 1.93 15.12 -0.71
C SER A 51 0.71 14.29 -1.14
N ARG A 52 -0.48 14.63 -0.60
CA ARG A 52 -1.74 14.00 -1.04
C ARG A 52 -1.98 14.20 -2.54
N MET A 53 -1.59 15.36 -3.07
CA MET A 53 -1.75 15.67 -4.50
C MET A 53 -0.87 14.77 -5.36
N ASP A 54 0.38 14.54 -4.97
CA ASP A 54 1.29 13.65 -5.70
C ASP A 54 0.82 12.20 -5.65
N LEU A 55 0.31 11.75 -4.49
CA LEU A 55 -0.33 10.44 -4.37
C LEU A 55 -1.56 10.32 -5.29
N GLN A 56 -2.39 11.37 -5.37
CA GLN A 56 -3.56 11.36 -6.24
C GLN A 56 -3.17 11.31 -7.72
N ARG A 57 -2.14 12.05 -8.13
CA ARG A 57 -1.57 11.98 -9.48
C ARG A 57 -1.06 10.59 -9.80
N PHE A 58 -0.36 9.96 -8.86
CA PHE A 58 0.11 8.59 -9.02
C PHE A 58 -1.07 7.62 -9.22
N ILE A 59 -2.12 7.70 -8.41
CA ILE A 59 -3.32 6.87 -8.62
C ILE A 59 -3.93 7.14 -10.00
N ALA A 60 -3.89 8.37 -10.48
CA ALA A 60 -4.40 8.78 -11.79
C ALA A 60 -3.49 8.44 -12.99
N GLY A 61 -2.25 7.98 -12.78
CA GLY A 61 -1.33 7.58 -13.86
C GLY A 61 -0.07 8.42 -14.00
N GLU A 62 0.12 9.46 -13.20
CA GLU A 62 1.24 10.39 -13.33
C GLU A 62 2.19 10.28 -12.14
N VAL A 63 3.49 10.13 -12.40
CA VAL A 63 4.51 10.02 -11.35
C VAL A 63 5.25 11.34 -11.17
N SER A 64 5.10 11.93 -9.99
CA SER A 64 5.90 13.08 -9.56
C SER A 64 7.31 12.65 -9.11
N MET A 65 8.23 13.60 -8.98
CA MET A 65 9.56 13.37 -8.40
C MET A 65 9.48 12.84 -6.95
N SER A 66 8.54 13.34 -6.15
CA SER A 66 8.33 12.88 -4.76
C SER A 66 7.85 11.43 -4.70
N MET A 67 6.97 11.02 -5.61
CA MET A 67 6.54 9.62 -5.73
C MET A 67 7.66 8.71 -6.22
N ALA A 68 8.45 9.15 -7.22
CA ALA A 68 9.62 8.40 -7.69
C ALA A 68 10.64 8.17 -6.55
N TYR A 69 10.87 9.19 -5.72
CA TYR A 69 11.72 9.07 -4.54
C TYR A 69 11.16 8.07 -3.51
N ALA A 70 9.85 8.11 -3.23
CA ALA A 70 9.19 7.15 -2.34
C ALA A 70 9.27 5.70 -2.88
N LEU A 71 9.30 5.54 -4.21
CA LEU A 71 9.51 4.25 -4.88
C LEU A 71 10.99 3.81 -4.89
N GLY A 72 11.93 4.70 -4.58
CA GLY A 72 13.36 4.43 -4.70
C GLY A 72 13.83 4.28 -6.14
N MET A 73 13.19 4.97 -7.08
CA MET A 73 13.42 4.86 -8.53
C MET A 73 13.68 6.22 -9.17
N LEU A 74 14.30 6.24 -10.35
CA LEU A 74 14.31 7.44 -11.18
C LEU A 74 12.91 7.70 -11.74
N GLN A 75 12.50 8.96 -11.87
CA GLN A 75 11.14 9.32 -12.31
C GLN A 75 10.74 8.67 -13.65
N PRO A 76 11.58 8.62 -14.70
CA PRO A 76 11.20 7.97 -15.95
C PRO A 76 10.92 6.47 -15.79
N GLN A 77 11.69 5.78 -14.95
CA GLN A 77 11.52 4.35 -14.68
C GLN A 77 10.25 4.09 -13.84
N ALA A 78 9.98 4.97 -12.88
CA ALA A 78 8.77 4.92 -12.07
C ALA A 78 7.53 5.21 -12.92
N GLN A 79 7.62 6.15 -13.88
CA GLN A 79 6.55 6.41 -14.84
C GLN A 79 6.32 5.20 -15.74
N GLU A 80 7.37 4.58 -16.31
CA GLU A 80 7.24 3.36 -17.11
C GLU A 80 6.58 2.21 -16.32
N LEU A 81 6.96 2.03 -15.04
CA LEU A 81 6.30 1.08 -14.16
C LEU A 81 4.81 1.44 -13.97
N ARG A 82 4.52 2.73 -13.71
CA ARG A 82 3.15 3.20 -13.52
C ARG A 82 2.31 3.03 -14.77
N ASP A 83 2.86 3.21 -15.96
CA ASP A 83 2.14 3.05 -17.23
C ASP A 83 1.80 1.57 -17.51
N ARG A 84 2.68 0.66 -17.09
CA ARG A 84 2.45 -0.79 -17.17
C ARG A 84 1.46 -1.29 -16.13
N MET A 85 1.34 -0.58 -15.02
CA MET A 85 0.42 -0.89 -13.94
C MET A 85 -0.91 -0.19 -14.20
N GLU A 86 -2.01 -0.92 -14.23
CA GLU A 86 -3.32 -0.27 -14.10
C GLU A 86 -3.48 0.29 -12.68
N ARG A 87 -4.59 1.00 -12.41
CA ARG A 87 -4.83 1.65 -11.10
C ARG A 87 -4.72 0.65 -9.95
N GLU A 88 -5.21 -0.57 -10.14
CA GLU A 88 -5.21 -1.66 -9.17
C GLU A 88 -3.77 -2.07 -8.83
N GLY A 89 -2.88 -2.11 -9.82
CA GLY A 89 -1.45 -2.34 -9.61
C GLY A 89 -0.79 -1.21 -8.83
N ALA A 90 -1.12 0.04 -9.15
CA ALA A 90 -0.64 1.21 -8.41
C ALA A 90 -1.08 1.19 -6.93
N VAL A 91 -2.33 0.80 -6.66
CA VAL A 91 -2.86 0.61 -5.30
C VAL A 91 -2.09 -0.50 -4.56
N GLY A 92 -1.83 -1.63 -5.23
CA GLY A 92 -1.04 -2.72 -4.66
C GLY A 92 0.38 -2.28 -4.26
N VAL A 93 1.04 -1.50 -5.12
CA VAL A 93 2.37 -0.94 -4.82
C VAL A 93 2.32 -0.01 -3.60
N ILE A 94 1.35 0.89 -3.53
CA ILE A 94 1.18 1.79 -2.39
C ILE A 94 1.05 1.00 -1.07
N VAL A 95 0.18 -0.01 -1.06
CA VAL A 95 -0.01 -0.88 0.12
C VAL A 95 1.29 -1.60 0.48
N GLY A 96 2.00 -2.14 -0.51
CA GLY A 96 3.28 -2.82 -0.30
C GLY A 96 4.36 -1.93 0.32
N ILE A 97 4.47 -0.67 -0.13
CA ILE A 97 5.42 0.30 0.44
C ILE A 97 5.02 0.63 1.89
N CYS A 98 3.73 0.89 2.15
CA CYS A 98 3.25 1.18 3.50
C CYS A 98 3.50 0.00 4.46
N ALA A 99 3.35 -1.24 4.00
CA ALA A 99 3.64 -2.43 4.79
C ALA A 99 5.14 -2.57 5.14
N LYS A 100 6.05 -2.22 4.22
CA LYS A 100 7.50 -2.24 4.47
C LYS A 100 7.95 -1.13 5.44
N ALA A 101 7.26 0.01 5.46
CA ALA A 101 7.58 1.15 6.32
C ALA A 101 7.10 0.99 7.78
N SER A 102 6.93 -0.25 8.25
CA SER A 102 6.37 -0.62 9.56
C SER A 102 7.45 -1.14 10.51
#